data_AF-A0A6B3W8P5-F1
#
_entry.id   AF-A0A6B3W8P5-F1
#
_cell.length_a   1.000
_cell.length_b   1.000
_cell.length_c   1.000
_cell.angle_alpha   90.00
_cell.angle_beta   90.00
_cell.angle_gamma   90.00
#
_symmetry.space_group_name_H-M   'P 1'
#
loop_
_entity.id
_entity.type
_entity.pdbx_description
1 polymer ?
#
loop_
_entity_poly.entity_id
_entity_poly.type
_entity_poly.pdbx_seq_one_letter_code
_entity_poly.pdbx_strand_id
1 'polypeptide(L)'
;MNTRLNAFVMTSAALLLGLTWTGSIMAQEQKLASDMPKPQTDRVSCEEVDWHRDILRDYPWVSNACHEAVVVDGEKWARFEAEFQRLNRDGTIVSNFKNDRGRSLGSVSLKPGPNQRVLLDGEPTRFSDLRRGQMLNFYVPEGVYGFTTEPGATDDQLVDIVPTEDPEATESPRMAQAEPERTQRPARLPATAGPLPIIALGGLLSLLGGATLTMRRRFKKPNA
;
A
#
# COMPACT_ATOMS: atom_id res chain seq x y z
N MET A 1 -16.89 40.09 -43.81
CA MET A 1 -16.59 40.43 -45.22
C MET A 1 -15.08 40.59 -45.37
N ASN A 2 -14.54 40.09 -46.50
CA ASN A 2 -13.15 40.12 -46.98
C ASN A 2 -12.30 38.88 -46.63
N THR A 3 -12.44 37.74 -47.33
CA THR A 3 -11.70 37.31 -48.56
C THR A 3 -10.19 37.55 -48.54
N ARG A 4 -9.38 36.47 -48.60
CA ARG A 4 -8.53 36.10 -49.76
C ARG A 4 -8.14 34.61 -49.71
N LEU A 5 -8.60 33.89 -50.73
CA LEU A 5 -8.10 32.60 -51.17
C LEU A 5 -6.71 32.79 -51.80
N ASN A 6 -5.79 31.84 -51.60
CA ASN A 6 -4.72 31.56 -52.56
C ASN A 6 -4.78 30.08 -52.93
N ALA A 7 -5.31 29.83 -54.12
CA ALA A 7 -5.23 28.56 -54.82
C ALA A 7 -3.95 28.57 -55.66
N PHE A 8 -3.13 27.52 -55.55
CA PHE A 8 -2.16 27.16 -56.58
C PHE A 8 -2.57 25.80 -57.14
N VAL A 9 -2.87 25.82 -58.43
CA VAL A 9 -3.22 24.69 -59.30
C VAL A 9 -2.09 24.55 -60.33
N MET A 10 -2.05 23.39 -61.00
CA MET A 10 -1.31 23.05 -62.23
C MET A 10 0.12 22.53 -62.05
N THR A 11 0.60 21.43 -62.66
CA THR A 11 0.02 20.39 -63.55
C THR A 11 1.08 19.28 -63.77
N SER A 12 0.62 18.03 -63.82
CA SER A 12 0.95 16.93 -64.75
C SER A 12 2.32 16.83 -65.46
N ALA A 13 2.97 15.67 -65.32
CA ALA A 13 3.42 14.82 -66.45
C ALA A 13 3.84 13.42 -65.96
N ALA A 14 3.42 12.40 -66.70
CA ALA A 14 3.55 10.98 -66.40
C ALA A 14 4.60 10.28 -67.29
N LEU A 15 4.93 9.02 -66.94
CA LEU A 15 5.42 7.89 -67.78
C LEU A 15 6.92 7.98 -68.20
N LEU A 16 7.80 6.97 -68.04
CA LEU A 16 7.72 5.53 -68.37
C LEU A 16 8.73 4.65 -67.58
N LEU A 17 8.45 3.35 -67.64
CA LEU A 17 9.09 2.15 -67.08
C LEU A 17 10.57 1.92 -67.42
N GLY A 18 11.31 1.37 -66.45
CA GLY A 18 12.55 0.61 -66.65
C GLY A 18 12.69 -0.46 -65.55
N LEU A 19 12.43 -1.72 -65.93
CA LEU A 19 12.65 -2.92 -65.10
C LEU A 19 14.13 -3.34 -65.14
N THR A 20 14.53 -4.12 -64.12
CA THR A 20 15.68 -5.04 -64.01
C THR A 20 16.92 -4.53 -63.24
N TRP A 21 17.56 -5.22 -62.27
CA TRP A 21 17.45 -6.55 -61.64
C TRP A 21 18.12 -6.51 -60.23
N THR A 22 17.65 -7.39 -59.34
CA THR A 22 18.37 -8.16 -58.29
C THR A 22 19.44 -7.51 -57.39
N GLY A 23 19.22 -7.64 -56.07
CA GLY A 23 20.31 -8.00 -55.15
C GLY A 23 20.55 -7.03 -53.99
N SER A 24 19.98 -7.37 -52.83
CA SER A 24 20.57 -7.14 -51.50
C SER A 24 20.86 -5.71 -51.05
N ILE A 25 19.83 -4.94 -50.66
CA ILE A 25 19.98 -3.94 -49.58
C ILE A 25 18.72 -3.96 -48.71
N MET A 26 18.58 -4.99 -47.89
CA MET A 26 17.61 -5.06 -46.79
C MET A 26 18.40 -5.15 -45.48
N ALA A 27 19.15 -4.11 -45.10
CA ALA A 27 19.82 -4.07 -43.79
C ALA A 27 20.42 -2.69 -43.45
N GLN A 28 19.76 -1.55 -43.69
CA GLN A 28 20.32 -0.29 -43.17
C GLN A 28 19.32 0.82 -42.82
N GLU A 29 18.11 0.49 -42.41
CA GLU A 29 17.13 1.52 -41.98
C GLU A 29 16.42 1.17 -40.65
N GLN A 30 17.17 0.58 -39.72
CA GLN A 30 16.73 0.43 -38.31
C GLN A 30 17.65 1.12 -37.29
N LYS A 31 18.69 1.85 -37.74
CA LYS A 31 19.61 2.58 -36.85
C LYS A 31 19.29 4.08 -36.70
N LEU A 32 18.07 4.52 -37.01
CA LEU A 32 17.68 5.93 -36.87
C LEU A 32 16.42 6.13 -36.00
N ALA A 33 16.18 5.23 -35.05
CA ALA A 33 15.15 5.41 -34.01
C ALA A 33 15.71 5.33 -32.58
N SER A 34 17.04 5.27 -32.41
CA SER A 34 17.69 5.10 -31.11
C SER A 34 18.32 6.38 -30.55
N ASP A 35 18.23 7.51 -31.25
CA ASP A 35 18.96 8.73 -30.89
C ASP A 35 18.09 10.00 -30.90
N MET A 36 16.83 9.86 -30.48
CA MET A 36 16.11 11.03 -29.98
C MET A 36 16.58 11.25 -28.52
N PRO A 37 17.19 12.40 -28.18
CA PRO A 37 17.52 12.73 -26.81
C PRO A 37 16.21 12.79 -26.02
N LYS A 38 15.91 11.72 -25.28
CA LYS A 38 14.94 11.83 -24.18
C LYS A 38 15.54 12.85 -23.22
N PRO A 39 14.77 13.84 -22.73
CA PRO A 39 15.27 14.77 -21.71
C PRO A 39 15.89 13.94 -20.58
N GLN A 40 17.20 14.09 -20.38
CA GLN A 40 17.88 13.47 -19.27
C GLN A 40 17.47 14.26 -18.03
N THR A 41 16.36 13.87 -17.41
CA THR A 41 16.34 13.92 -15.95
C THR A 41 17.40 12.91 -15.52
N ASP A 42 18.49 13.40 -14.93
CA ASP A 42 19.53 12.54 -14.38
C ASP A 42 18.89 11.69 -13.28
N ARG A 43 18.44 10.49 -13.67
CA ARG A 43 17.81 9.53 -12.76
C ARG A 43 18.92 8.94 -11.92
N VAL A 44 18.88 9.24 -10.64
CA VAL A 44 19.82 8.74 -9.65
C VAL A 44 19.15 7.59 -8.90
N SER A 45 19.93 6.65 -8.39
CA SER A 45 19.40 5.56 -7.56
C SER A 45 18.91 6.08 -6.21
N CYS A 46 17.81 5.52 -5.69
CA CYS A 46 17.36 5.76 -4.32
C CYS A 46 18.41 5.39 -3.25
N GLU A 47 19.36 4.52 -3.60
CA GLU A 47 20.48 4.14 -2.74
C GLU A 47 21.51 5.26 -2.55
N GLU A 48 21.53 6.22 -3.46
CA GLU A 48 22.49 7.34 -3.45
C GLU A 48 21.94 8.60 -2.77
N VAL A 49 20.70 8.56 -2.28
CA VAL A 49 20.09 9.65 -1.53
C VAL A 49 20.61 9.60 -0.10
N ASP A 50 21.24 10.68 0.37
CA ASP A 50 21.58 10.87 1.78
C ASP A 50 20.32 11.15 2.61
N TRP A 51 19.88 10.15 3.37
CA TRP A 51 18.64 10.24 4.15
C TRP A 51 18.86 10.95 5.47
N HIS A 52 17.95 11.85 5.85
CA HIS A 52 17.97 12.44 7.19
C HIS A 52 17.87 11.34 8.26
N ARG A 53 18.71 11.42 9.31
CA ARG A 53 18.78 10.34 10.32
C ARG A 53 17.45 10.10 11.03
N ASP A 54 16.69 11.16 11.28
CA ASP A 54 15.39 11.04 11.97
C ASP A 54 14.31 10.44 11.06
N ILE A 55 14.37 10.62 9.73
CA ILE A 55 13.38 9.99 8.83
C ILE A 55 13.59 8.47 8.80
N LEU A 56 14.85 8.02 8.80
CA LEU A 56 15.16 6.58 8.89
C LEU A 56 14.80 5.98 10.26
N ARG A 57 14.90 6.76 11.33
CA ARG A 57 14.55 6.31 12.68
C ARG A 57 13.03 6.14 12.82
N ASP A 58 12.28 7.15 12.40
CA ASP A 58 10.82 7.21 12.60
C ASP A 58 10.07 6.43 11.51
N TYR A 59 10.67 6.33 10.32
CA TYR A 59 10.15 5.57 9.18
C TYR A 59 11.23 4.66 8.55
N PRO A 60 11.62 3.54 9.20
CA PRO A 60 12.68 2.65 8.69
C PRO A 60 12.41 2.04 7.32
N TRP A 61 11.16 2.07 6.86
CA TRP A 61 10.73 1.59 5.56
C TRP A 61 10.92 2.61 4.43
N VAL A 62 11.28 3.86 4.72
CA VAL A 62 11.30 4.97 3.75
C VAL A 62 12.23 4.68 2.57
N SER A 63 13.45 4.17 2.80
CA SER A 63 14.36 3.84 1.70
C SER A 63 13.80 2.78 0.74
N ASN A 64 13.03 1.82 1.26
CA ASN A 64 12.37 0.77 0.48
C ASN A 64 11.09 1.27 -0.22
N ALA A 65 10.55 2.41 0.19
CA ALA A 65 9.38 3.04 -0.44
C ALA A 65 9.76 4.01 -1.56
N CYS A 66 11.05 4.35 -1.70
CA CYS A 66 11.52 5.21 -2.78
C CYS A 66 11.40 4.48 -4.13
N HIS A 67 10.77 5.12 -5.11
CA HIS A 67 10.58 4.58 -6.46
C HIS A 67 11.67 5.03 -7.42
N GLU A 68 12.08 6.29 -7.31
CA GLU A 68 13.17 6.87 -8.09
C GLU A 68 13.77 8.06 -7.35
N ALA A 69 15.02 8.42 -7.67
CA ALA A 69 15.56 9.72 -7.30
C ALA A 69 15.77 10.57 -8.56
N VAL A 70 15.43 11.85 -8.46
CA VAL A 70 15.58 12.84 -9.52
C VAL A 70 16.49 13.96 -9.04
N VAL A 71 17.28 14.53 -9.95
CA VAL A 71 18.10 15.71 -9.65
C VAL A 71 17.37 16.95 -10.15
N VAL A 72 17.15 17.91 -9.25
CA VAL A 72 16.59 19.23 -9.56
C VAL A 72 17.51 20.28 -8.99
N ASP A 73 17.99 21.20 -9.83
CA ASP A 73 18.93 22.26 -9.47
C ASP A 73 20.21 21.80 -8.74
N GLY A 74 20.64 20.56 -9.04
CA GLY A 74 21.83 19.95 -8.44
C GLY A 74 21.57 19.25 -7.09
N GLU A 75 20.34 19.25 -6.60
CA GLU A 75 19.91 18.55 -5.38
C GLU A 75 19.18 17.26 -5.74
N LYS A 76 19.38 16.19 -4.96
CA LYS A 76 18.68 14.91 -5.15
C LYS A 76 17.35 14.91 -4.40
N TRP A 77 16.33 14.41 -5.07
CA TRP A 77 14.97 14.29 -4.55
C TRP A 77 14.48 12.87 -4.72
N ALA A 78 14.14 12.20 -3.62
CA ALA A 78 13.54 10.87 -3.66
C ALA A 78 12.03 10.99 -3.93
N ARG A 79 11.53 10.31 -4.96
CA ARG A 79 10.09 10.21 -5.29
C ARG A 79 9.46 8.99 -4.63
N PHE A 80 8.26 9.19 -4.13
CA PHE A 80 7.43 8.19 -3.47
C PHE A 80 6.04 8.16 -4.09
N GLU A 81 5.43 6.98 -4.06
CA GLU A 81 4.01 6.80 -4.33
C GLU A 81 3.29 6.42 -3.04
N ALA A 82 2.23 7.17 -2.73
CA ALA A 82 1.40 6.88 -1.59
C ALA A 82 -0.08 6.92 -1.95
N GLU A 83 -0.82 5.97 -1.41
CA GLU A 83 -2.27 5.91 -1.55
C GLU A 83 -2.93 6.81 -0.50
N PHE A 84 -3.74 7.76 -0.95
CA PHE A 84 -4.54 8.59 -0.07
C PHE A 84 -5.60 7.76 0.66
N GLN A 85 -5.57 7.77 1.99
CA GLN A 85 -6.54 7.02 2.80
C GLN A 85 -7.68 7.92 3.29
N ARG A 86 -7.34 9.07 3.88
CA ARG A 86 -8.31 10.00 4.47
C ARG A 86 -7.75 11.40 4.67
N LEU A 87 -8.66 12.38 4.70
CA LEU A 87 -8.44 13.72 5.22
C LEU A 87 -9.16 13.84 6.57
N ASN A 88 -8.42 14.24 7.61
CA ASN A 88 -8.93 14.47 8.95
C ASN A 88 -9.50 15.89 9.07
N ARG A 89 -10.31 16.13 10.11
CA ARG A 89 -10.98 17.42 10.35
C ARG A 89 -10.01 18.57 10.66
N ASP A 90 -8.83 18.25 11.16
CA ASP A 90 -7.75 19.18 11.47
C ASP A 90 -6.89 19.56 10.24
N GLY A 91 -7.25 19.05 9.06
CA GLY A 91 -6.55 19.29 7.80
C GLY A 91 -5.41 18.31 7.51
N THR A 92 -5.12 17.38 8.43
CA THR A 92 -4.07 16.37 8.25
C THR A 92 -4.56 15.25 7.34
N ILE A 93 -3.76 14.83 6.36
CA ILE A 93 -4.04 13.66 5.52
C ILE A 93 -3.30 12.44 6.04
N VAL A 94 -3.88 11.26 5.84
CA VAL A 94 -3.17 9.99 6.07
C VAL A 94 -2.95 9.32 4.72
N SER A 95 -1.67 9.05 4.42
CA SER A 95 -1.23 8.46 3.16
C SER A 95 -0.44 7.19 3.43
N ASN A 96 -0.75 6.13 2.68
CA ASN A 96 -0.11 4.82 2.78
C ASN A 96 0.93 4.65 1.68
N PHE A 97 2.19 4.65 2.06
CA PHE A 97 3.33 4.58 1.15
C PHE A 97 3.53 3.15 0.65
N LYS A 98 3.81 3.05 -0.64
CA LYS A 98 3.96 1.78 -1.35
C LYS A 98 5.34 1.67 -1.97
N ASN A 99 5.84 0.44 -2.07
CA ASN A 99 7.02 0.16 -2.89
C ASN A 99 6.68 0.04 -4.38
N ASP A 100 7.71 -0.19 -5.19
CA ASP A 100 7.67 -0.46 -6.63
C ASP A 100 6.70 -1.57 -7.06
N ARG A 101 6.44 -2.54 -6.16
CA ARG A 101 5.49 -3.66 -6.37
C ARG A 101 4.07 -3.34 -5.90
N GLY A 102 3.80 -2.12 -5.45
CA GLY A 102 2.51 -1.69 -4.93
C GLY A 102 2.17 -2.21 -3.54
N ARG A 103 3.12 -2.84 -2.83
CA ARG A 103 2.94 -3.33 -1.46
C ARG A 103 3.00 -2.14 -0.49
N SER A 104 2.00 -2.06 0.39
CA SER A 104 1.98 -1.12 1.52
C SER A 104 3.15 -1.39 2.47
N LEU A 105 3.91 -0.34 2.79
CA LEU A 105 5.04 -0.41 3.71
C LEU A 105 4.75 0.31 5.03
N GLY A 106 4.01 1.41 4.99
CA GLY A 106 3.61 2.16 6.18
C GLY A 106 2.78 3.39 5.84
N SER A 107 2.14 3.96 6.85
CA SER A 107 1.33 5.18 6.72
C SER A 107 2.01 6.36 7.39
N VAL A 108 1.84 7.55 6.82
CA VAL A 108 2.31 8.82 7.39
C VAL A 108 1.13 9.79 7.46
N SER A 109 1.04 10.50 8.58
CA SER A 109 0.14 11.64 8.74
C SER A 109 0.88 12.91 8.32
N LEU A 110 0.32 13.60 7.35
CA LEU A 110 0.94 14.75 6.69
C LEU A 110 0.00 15.95 6.82
N LYS A 111 0.51 17.14 7.12
CA LYS A 111 -0.29 18.37 7.18
C LYS A 111 0.08 19.30 6.02
N PRO A 112 -0.69 19.28 4.92
CA PRO A 112 -0.46 20.19 3.82
C PRO A 112 -0.69 21.64 4.24
N GLY A 113 0.02 22.57 3.59
CA GLY A 113 -0.28 23.99 3.71
C GLY A 113 -1.71 24.31 3.24
N PRO A 114 -2.33 25.40 3.71
CA PRO A 114 -3.76 25.70 3.48
C PRO A 114 -4.14 25.86 2.00
N ASN A 115 -3.18 26.18 1.12
CA ASN A 115 -3.38 26.32 -0.32
C ASN A 115 -2.57 25.33 -1.15
N GLN A 116 -1.90 24.38 -0.50
CA GLN A 116 -1.08 23.40 -1.19
C GLN A 116 -1.96 22.46 -2.01
N ARG A 117 -1.47 22.09 -3.20
CA ARG A 117 -2.13 21.18 -4.12
C ARG A 117 -1.20 20.03 -4.41
N VAL A 118 -1.78 18.88 -4.73
CA VAL A 118 -1.06 17.73 -5.24
C VAL A 118 -1.33 17.59 -6.73
N LEU A 119 -0.35 17.12 -7.49
CA LEU A 119 -0.54 16.76 -8.88
C LEU A 119 -1.12 15.35 -8.96
N LEU A 120 -2.38 15.26 -9.40
CA LEU A 120 -3.03 13.99 -9.72
C LEU A 120 -3.18 13.93 -11.23
N ASP A 121 -2.57 12.92 -11.88
CA ASP A 121 -2.56 12.78 -13.33
C ASP A 121 -2.08 14.03 -14.10
N GLY A 122 -1.19 14.81 -13.48
CA GLY A 122 -0.68 16.07 -14.03
C GLY A 122 -1.56 17.30 -13.80
N GLU A 123 -2.71 17.14 -13.13
CA GLU A 123 -3.61 18.25 -12.79
C GLU A 123 -3.50 18.65 -11.31
N PRO A 124 -3.33 19.96 -11.01
CA PRO A 124 -3.32 20.46 -9.64
C PRO A 124 -4.67 20.24 -8.94
N THR A 125 -4.69 19.34 -7.96
CA THR A 125 -5.89 18.94 -7.21
C THR A 125 -5.76 19.35 -5.74
N ARG A 126 -6.86 19.82 -5.14
CA ARG A 126 -6.88 20.14 -3.70
C ARG A 126 -6.98 18.86 -2.89
N PHE A 127 -6.36 18.85 -1.71
CA PHE A 127 -6.47 17.71 -0.77
C PHE A 127 -7.91 17.42 -0.33
N SER A 128 -8.78 18.42 -0.30
CA SER A 128 -10.22 18.26 -0.01
C SER A 128 -10.99 17.46 -1.06
N ASP A 129 -10.48 17.44 -2.30
CA ASP A 129 -11.17 16.87 -3.45
C ASP A 129 -10.67 15.44 -3.73
N LEU A 130 -9.66 14.99 -2.98
CA LEU A 130 -9.11 13.66 -3.08
C LEU A 130 -10.08 12.60 -2.60
N ARG A 131 -10.08 11.49 -3.32
CA ARG A 131 -10.86 10.29 -3.02
C ARG A 131 -9.92 9.21 -2.50
N ARG A 132 -10.39 8.45 -1.51
CA ARG A 132 -9.66 7.29 -1.00
C ARG A 132 -9.24 6.37 -2.14
N GLY A 133 -7.99 5.90 -2.12
CA GLY A 133 -7.44 5.02 -3.13
C GLY A 133 -6.68 5.72 -4.24
N GLN A 134 -6.74 7.05 -4.33
CA GLN A 134 -5.93 7.81 -5.29
C GLN A 134 -4.45 7.74 -4.94
N MET A 135 -3.62 7.55 -5.97
CA MET A 135 -2.16 7.53 -5.83
C MET A 135 -1.63 8.95 -5.94
N LEU A 136 -0.83 9.34 -4.96
CA LEU A 136 -0.20 10.65 -4.87
C LEU A 136 1.31 10.48 -5.02
N ASN A 137 1.94 11.45 -5.67
CA ASN A 137 3.40 11.57 -5.70
C ASN A 137 3.85 12.49 -4.57
N PHE A 138 4.84 12.03 -3.80
CA PHE A 138 5.55 12.85 -2.83
C PHE A 138 7.04 12.83 -3.15
N TYR A 139 7.73 13.89 -2.78
CA TYR A 139 9.18 14.02 -2.91
C TYR A 139 9.81 14.37 -1.57
N VAL A 140 11.02 13.90 -1.34
CA VAL A 140 11.81 14.23 -0.15
C VAL A 140 13.19 14.72 -0.64
N PRO A 141 13.60 15.95 -0.30
CA PRO A 141 14.95 16.41 -0.59
C PRO A 141 15.98 15.64 0.25
N GLU A 142 17.17 15.47 -0.31
CA GLU A 142 18.32 14.88 0.38
C GLU A 142 18.60 15.61 1.71
N GLY A 143 18.78 14.85 2.79
CA GLY A 143 19.07 15.40 4.12
C GLY A 143 17.92 16.12 4.83
N VAL A 144 16.68 16.10 4.31
CA VAL A 144 15.54 16.81 4.92
C VAL A 144 14.54 15.87 5.59
N TYR A 145 13.98 16.32 6.72
CA TYR A 145 12.88 15.65 7.43
C TYR A 145 11.54 16.26 7.02
N GLY A 146 10.97 15.82 5.90
CA GLY A 146 9.69 16.31 5.40
C GLY A 146 9.37 15.77 4.02
N PHE A 147 8.12 15.96 3.57
CA PHE A 147 7.68 15.59 2.23
C PHE A 147 7.22 16.83 1.47
N THR A 148 7.26 16.82 0.15
CA THR A 148 6.62 17.84 -0.70
C THR A 148 5.84 17.14 -1.82
N THR A 149 4.96 17.87 -2.50
CA THR A 149 4.17 17.38 -3.64
C THR A 149 4.89 17.55 -4.98
N GLU A 150 5.94 18.37 -5.03
CA GLU A 150 6.70 18.70 -6.24
C GLU A 150 8.19 18.76 -5.91
N PRO A 151 9.09 18.28 -6.80
CA PRO A 151 10.53 18.40 -6.57
C PRO A 151 11.02 19.83 -6.83
N GLY A 152 12.11 20.24 -6.18
CA GLY A 152 12.61 21.63 -6.25
C GLY A 152 11.73 22.64 -5.49
N ALA A 153 10.82 22.15 -4.65
CA ALA A 153 10.02 22.98 -3.77
C ALA A 153 10.91 23.65 -2.71
N THR A 154 10.60 24.90 -2.37
CA THR A 154 11.32 25.63 -1.33
C THR A 154 10.88 25.17 0.07
N ASP A 155 11.67 25.44 1.12
CA ASP A 155 11.40 24.98 2.49
C ASP A 155 9.98 25.33 3.01
N ASP A 156 9.41 26.44 2.55
CA ASP A 156 8.05 26.89 2.90
C ASP A 156 6.92 26.06 2.26
N GLN A 157 7.26 25.16 1.35
CA GLN A 157 6.34 24.25 0.66
C GLN A 157 6.43 22.80 1.20
N LEU A 158 7.24 22.57 2.22
CA LEU A 158 7.30 21.30 2.91
C LEU A 158 5.96 21.00 3.60
N VAL A 159 5.53 19.76 3.45
CA VAL A 159 4.39 19.15 4.13
C VAL A 159 4.90 18.62 5.46
N ASP A 160 4.41 19.21 6.54
CA ASP A 160 4.81 18.82 7.88
C ASP A 160 4.36 17.40 8.18
N ILE A 161 5.31 16.57 8.63
CA ILE A 161 5.01 15.26 9.20
C ILE A 161 4.40 15.51 10.57
N VAL A 162 3.11 15.24 10.71
CA VAL A 162 2.46 15.24 12.01
C VAL A 162 2.77 13.90 12.64
N PRO A 163 3.45 13.85 13.80
CA PRO A 163 3.55 12.61 14.54
C PRO A 163 2.14 12.07 14.70
N THR A 164 1.86 10.91 14.10
CA THR A 164 0.63 10.21 14.39
C THR A 164 0.72 9.84 15.85
N GLU A 165 0.15 10.66 16.74
CA GLU A 165 -0.29 10.21 18.04
C GLU A 165 -1.35 9.17 17.72
N ASP A 166 -0.93 7.94 17.45
CA ASP A 166 -1.83 6.85 17.18
C ASP A 166 -2.71 6.74 18.42
N PRO A 167 -4.02 7.06 18.35
CA PRO A 167 -4.89 6.71 19.46
C PRO A 167 -4.92 5.19 19.65
N GLU A 168 -4.50 4.42 18.63
CA GLU A 168 -4.30 2.97 18.69
C GLU A 168 -3.02 2.55 19.45
N ALA A 169 -2.02 3.42 19.63
CA ALA A 169 -0.87 3.11 20.49
C ALA A 169 -1.21 3.23 21.99
N THR A 170 -2.39 3.79 22.32
CA THR A 170 -2.99 3.68 23.67
C THR A 170 -3.94 2.48 23.79
N GLU A 171 -4.05 1.65 22.76
CA GLU A 171 -4.34 0.24 22.98
C GLU A 171 -3.00 -0.49 23.06
N SER A 172 -2.30 -0.28 24.19
CA SER A 172 -1.52 -1.40 24.73
C SER A 172 -2.40 -2.64 24.60
N PRO A 173 -1.93 -3.80 24.08
CA PRO A 173 -2.68 -5.02 24.27
C PRO A 173 -2.92 -5.06 25.76
N ARG A 174 -4.19 -4.90 26.14
CA ARG A 174 -4.63 -5.02 27.51
C ARG A 174 -4.40 -6.50 27.79
N MET A 175 -3.14 -6.85 28.10
CA MET A 175 -2.79 -8.02 28.89
C MET A 175 -3.87 -8.02 29.94
N ALA A 176 -4.81 -8.96 29.81
CA ALA A 176 -6.05 -8.97 30.54
C ALA A 176 -5.70 -8.69 32.01
N GLN A 177 -5.85 -7.44 32.42
CA GLN A 177 -5.86 -7.12 33.83
C GLN A 177 -7.13 -7.80 34.26
N ALA A 178 -6.97 -8.86 35.05
CA ALA A 178 -8.05 -9.52 35.72
C ALA A 178 -8.73 -8.46 36.59
N GLU A 179 -9.67 -7.73 36.00
CA GLU A 179 -10.62 -6.90 36.70
C GLU A 179 -11.34 -7.86 37.65
N PRO A 180 -11.30 -7.64 38.98
CA PRO A 180 -12.06 -8.45 39.91
C PRO A 180 -13.52 -8.25 39.55
N GLU A 181 -14.11 -9.32 39.02
CA GLU A 181 -15.47 -9.39 38.51
C GLU A 181 -16.44 -8.83 39.57
N ARG A 182 -16.88 -7.58 39.37
CA ARG A 182 -18.00 -7.00 40.10
C ARG A 182 -19.23 -7.82 39.79
N THR A 183 -19.52 -8.79 40.67
CA THR A 183 -20.82 -9.34 41.03
C THR A 183 -21.89 -9.20 39.94
N GLN A 184 -21.68 -9.82 38.79
CA GLN A 184 -22.77 -10.07 37.86
C GLN A 184 -23.58 -11.23 38.42
N ARG A 185 -24.79 -10.90 38.86
CA ARG A 185 -25.91 -11.79 39.13
C ARG A 185 -25.78 -13.07 38.29
N PRO A 186 -25.83 -14.28 38.87
CA PRO A 186 -25.51 -15.51 38.13
C PRO A 186 -26.40 -15.60 36.91
N ALA A 187 -25.77 -15.50 35.73
CA ALA A 187 -26.38 -15.79 34.46
C ALA A 187 -26.90 -17.22 34.55
N ARG A 188 -28.22 -17.37 34.55
CA ARG A 188 -28.87 -18.66 34.34
C ARG A 188 -28.40 -19.15 32.99
N LEU A 189 -27.49 -20.13 33.00
CA LEU A 189 -27.09 -20.85 31.81
C LEU A 189 -28.36 -21.38 31.12
N PRO A 190 -28.48 -21.30 29.79
CA PRO A 190 -29.55 -21.99 29.09
C PRO A 190 -29.45 -23.48 29.46
N ALA A 191 -30.58 -24.09 29.77
CA ALA A 191 -30.68 -25.51 30.06
C ALA A 191 -30.30 -26.32 28.80
N THR A 192 -29.00 -26.50 28.57
CA THR A 192 -28.45 -27.33 27.47
C THR A 192 -28.03 -28.71 27.95
N ALA A 193 -28.31 -29.04 29.22
CA ALA A 193 -28.29 -30.42 29.70
C ALA A 193 -29.55 -31.15 29.19
N GLY A 194 -29.57 -31.51 27.90
CA GLY A 194 -30.45 -32.57 27.42
C GLY A 194 -30.17 -33.88 28.17
N PRO A 195 -31.07 -34.89 28.14
CA PRO A 195 -31.03 -36.09 29.00
C PRO A 195 -29.83 -37.05 28.80
N LEU A 196 -28.83 -36.65 28.03
CA LEU A 196 -27.59 -37.38 27.77
C LEU A 196 -26.79 -37.83 29.02
N PRO A 197 -26.67 -37.07 30.13
CA PRO A 197 -25.95 -37.56 31.30
C PRO A 197 -26.66 -38.74 31.98
N ILE A 198 -27.98 -38.86 31.85
CA ILE A 198 -28.76 -39.96 32.43
C ILE A 198 -28.52 -41.26 31.64
N ILE A 199 -28.42 -41.17 30.30
CA ILE A 199 -28.12 -42.32 29.43
C ILE A 199 -26.71 -42.85 29.70
N ALA A 200 -25.73 -41.95 29.86
CA ALA A 200 -24.36 -42.33 30.21
C ALA A 200 -24.27 -43.04 31.57
N LEU A 201 -25.03 -42.56 32.57
CA LEU A 201 -25.08 -43.18 33.90
C LEU A 201 -25.72 -44.58 33.86
N GLY A 202 -26.78 -44.75 33.06
CA GLY A 202 -27.44 -46.05 32.86
C GLY A 202 -26.52 -47.09 32.22
N GLY A 203 -25.73 -46.69 31.22
CA GLY A 203 -24.74 -47.57 30.59
C GLY A 203 -23.66 -48.04 31.57
N LEU A 204 -23.14 -47.13 32.40
CA LEU A 204 -22.12 -47.45 33.41
C LEU A 204 -22.64 -48.44 34.47
N LEU A 205 -23.87 -48.26 34.94
CA LEU A 205 -24.49 -49.17 35.91
C LEU A 205 -24.71 -50.58 35.32
N SER A 206 -25.08 -50.67 34.04
CA SER A 206 -25.22 -51.96 33.34
C SER A 206 -23.88 -52.71 33.23
N LEU A 207 -22.78 -52.00 32.95
CA LEU A 207 -21.44 -52.59 32.89
C LEU A 207 -20.97 -53.09 34.28
N LEU A 208 -21.20 -52.31 35.34
CA LEU A 208 -20.87 -52.71 36.71
C LEU A 208 -21.71 -53.93 37.17
N GLY A 209 -23.00 -53.96 36.83
CA GLY A 209 -23.87 -55.12 37.08
C GLY A 209 -23.41 -56.39 36.35
N GLY A 210 -23.03 -56.26 35.07
CA GLY A 210 -22.46 -57.38 34.29
C GLY A 210 -21.14 -57.89 34.87
N ALA A 211 -20.23 -56.98 35.25
CA ALA A 211 -18.94 -57.33 35.84
C ALA A 211 -19.09 -58.10 37.17
N THR A 212 -19.99 -57.65 38.06
CA THR A 212 -20.23 -58.30 39.35
C THR A 212 -20.86 -59.70 39.21
N LEU A 213 -21.83 -59.88 38.30
CA LEU A 213 -22.40 -61.20 38.00
C LEU A 213 -21.37 -62.16 37.41
N THR A 214 -20.49 -61.67 36.54
CA THR A 214 -19.45 -62.48 35.90
C THR A 214 -18.38 -62.90 36.91
N MET A 215 -17.94 -62.00 37.80
CA MET A 215 -17.07 -62.36 38.93
C MET A 215 -17.74 -63.38 39.85
N ARG A 216 -19.01 -63.17 40.23
CA ARG A 216 -19.74 -64.09 41.11
C ARG A 216 -19.89 -65.50 40.51
N ARG A 217 -20.07 -65.62 39.20
CA ARG A 217 -20.07 -66.91 38.49
C ARG A 217 -18.69 -67.58 38.48
N ARG A 218 -17.60 -66.81 38.40
CA ARG A 218 -16.24 -67.37 38.46
C ARG A 218 -15.82 -67.81 39.86
N PHE A 219 -16.27 -67.12 40.91
CA PHE A 219 -15.97 -67.50 42.30
C PHE A 219 -16.86 -68.64 42.83
N LYS A 220 -17.97 -68.96 42.15
CA LYS A 220 -18.78 -70.15 42.45
C LYS A 220 -18.29 -71.35 41.63
N LYS A 221 -17.01 -71.72 41.80
CA LYS A 221 -16.58 -73.10 41.53
C LYS A 221 -16.70 -73.91 42.83
N PRO A 222 -17.20 -75.16 42.75
CA PRO A 222 -17.66 -75.91 43.90
C PRO A 222 -16.46 -76.44 44.71
N ASN A 223 -16.51 -76.25 46.03
CA ASN A 223 -15.89 -77.22 46.92
C ASN A 223 -16.71 -78.51 46.82
N ALA A 224 -16.00 -79.63 46.74
CA ALA A 224 -16.53 -80.99 46.71
C ALA A 224 -17.62 -81.24 47.76
#